data_AF-B8GC34-F1
#
_entry.id   AF-B8GC34-F1
#
_cell.length_a   1.000
_cell.length_b   1.000
_cell.length_c   1.000
_cell.angle_alpha   90.00
_cell.angle_beta   90.00
_cell.angle_gamma   90.00
#
_symmetry.space_group_name_H-M   'P 1'
#
loop_
_entity.id
_entity.type
_entity.pdbx_description
1 polymer ?
#
loop_
_entity_poly.entity_id
_entity_poly.type
_entity_poly.pdbx_seq_one_letter_code
_entity_poly.pdbx_strand_id
1 'polypeptide(L)'
;MRSTRRRKTAGQAIVEFALSATVIFLLLSAAVDLGLIFFTLQALRAAAQEGATYGSYPIIVTNSGQVTAVRLDYQEIYRRIRFAGGDRPSGIANLFDLNGDGIDDAGQDAVFNARNPANPNGFVIIENPKGPNPANLSGTCATTTPRVDMRNAGQNCWIRVTIRYRYRLFFPFAPAFGREIILRVTHTMPIRSQFVG
;
A
#
# COMPACT_ATOMS: atom_id res chain seq x y z
N MET A 1 -12.35 -3.92 -76.01
CA MET A 1 -12.71 -4.23 -74.61
C MET A 1 -11.43 -4.32 -73.78
N ARG A 2 -11.12 -3.31 -72.94
CA ARG A 2 -9.85 -3.24 -72.19
C ARG A 2 -10.01 -3.96 -70.85
N SER A 3 -9.32 -5.08 -70.66
CA SER A 3 -9.29 -5.83 -69.40
C SER A 3 -8.35 -5.16 -68.40
N THR A 4 -8.91 -4.57 -67.33
CA THR A 4 -8.16 -4.06 -66.18
C THR A 4 -7.75 -5.21 -65.28
N ARG A 5 -6.46 -5.60 -65.30
CA ARG A 5 -5.89 -6.56 -64.34
C ARG A 5 -5.96 -5.97 -62.92
N ARG A 6 -6.82 -6.52 -62.06
CA ARG A 6 -6.76 -6.33 -60.60
C ARG A 6 -5.51 -7.05 -60.06
N ARG A 7 -4.43 -6.30 -59.85
CA ARG A 7 -3.36 -6.71 -58.93
C ARG A 7 -3.76 -6.27 -57.52
N LYS A 8 -4.45 -7.13 -56.79
CA LYS A 8 -4.67 -6.98 -55.34
C LYS A 8 -4.75 -8.38 -54.79
N THR A 9 -3.93 -8.72 -53.79
CA THR A 9 -4.31 -9.67 -52.70
C THR A 9 -3.15 -10.01 -51.76
N ALA A 10 -1.97 -10.44 -52.23
CA ALA A 10 -0.97 -11.05 -51.33
C ALA A 10 -0.32 -10.08 -50.32
N GLY A 11 0.11 -8.89 -50.75
CA GLY A 11 0.73 -7.90 -49.85
C GLY A 11 -0.25 -7.20 -48.91
N GLN A 12 -1.54 -7.12 -49.28
CA GLN A 12 -2.56 -6.45 -48.47
C GLN A 12 -2.91 -7.29 -47.22
N ALA A 13 -3.05 -8.60 -47.38
CA ALA A 13 -3.36 -9.49 -46.25
C ALA A 13 -2.26 -9.48 -45.18
N ILE A 14 -0.99 -9.40 -45.60
CA ILE A 14 0.16 -9.33 -44.66
C ILE A 14 0.13 -8.01 -43.88
N VAL A 15 -0.20 -6.89 -44.53
CA VAL A 15 -0.29 -5.58 -43.86
C VAL A 15 -1.47 -5.53 -42.88
N GLU A 16 -2.64 -6.02 -43.28
CA GLU A 16 -3.82 -6.08 -42.40
C GLU A 16 -3.59 -7.00 -41.20
N PHE A 17 -2.92 -8.13 -41.41
CA PHE A 17 -2.52 -9.02 -40.33
C PHE A 17 -1.51 -8.36 -39.38
N ALA A 18 -0.46 -7.72 -39.91
CA ALA A 18 0.57 -7.06 -39.09
C ALA A 18 -0.01 -5.93 -38.23
N LEU A 19 -0.92 -5.13 -38.78
CA LEU A 19 -1.61 -4.06 -38.04
C LEU A 19 -2.51 -4.65 -36.95
N SER A 20 -3.33 -5.66 -37.29
CA SER A 20 -4.23 -6.31 -36.32
C SER A 20 -3.45 -6.99 -35.20
N ALA A 21 -2.38 -7.72 -35.52
CA ALA A 21 -1.54 -8.40 -34.56
C ALA A 21 -0.87 -7.40 -33.60
N THR A 22 -0.36 -6.28 -34.11
CA THR A 22 0.26 -5.22 -33.30
C THR A 22 -0.74 -4.63 -32.30
N VAL A 23 -1.96 -4.34 -32.74
CA VAL A 23 -3.04 -3.84 -31.85
C VAL A 23 -3.39 -4.89 -30.79
N ILE A 24 -3.51 -6.16 -31.16
CA ILE A 24 -3.82 -7.24 -30.21
C ILE A 24 -2.71 -7.38 -29.16
N PHE A 25 -1.43 -7.36 -29.56
CA PHE A 25 -0.31 -7.44 -28.62
C PHE A 25 -0.26 -6.24 -27.67
N LEU A 26 -0.58 -5.04 -28.16
CA LEU A 26 -0.67 -3.84 -27.34
C LEU A 26 -1.81 -3.95 -26.31
N LEU A 27 -2.97 -4.47 -26.71
CA LEU A 27 -4.08 -4.67 -25.78
C LEU A 27 -3.79 -5.75 -24.75
N LEU A 28 -3.16 -6.87 -25.17
CA LEU A 28 -2.76 -7.95 -24.26
C LEU A 28 -1.73 -7.48 -23.24
N SER A 29 -0.74 -6.71 -23.67
CA SER A 29 0.28 -6.22 -22.75
C SER A 29 -0.28 -5.22 -21.73
N ALA A 30 -1.15 -4.32 -22.16
CA ALA A 30 -1.87 -3.42 -21.26
C ALA A 30 -2.75 -4.20 -20.27
N ALA A 31 -3.41 -5.28 -20.72
CA ALA A 31 -4.19 -6.14 -19.85
C ALA A 31 -3.32 -6.88 -18.81
N VAL A 32 -2.11 -7.32 -19.20
CA VAL A 32 -1.14 -7.95 -18.28
C VAL A 32 -0.69 -6.96 -17.21
N ASP A 33 -0.28 -5.75 -17.58
CA ASP A 33 0.12 -4.73 -16.61
C ASP A 33 -1.02 -4.38 -15.65
N LEU A 34 -2.26 -4.25 -16.14
CA LEU A 34 -3.42 -4.01 -15.29
C LEU A 34 -3.67 -5.16 -14.31
N GLY A 35 -3.51 -6.41 -14.77
CA GLY A 35 -3.61 -7.60 -13.93
C GLY A 35 -2.57 -7.60 -12.81
N LEU A 36 -1.32 -7.29 -13.13
CA LEU A 36 -0.24 -7.21 -12.15
C LEU A 36 -0.48 -6.10 -11.13
N ILE A 37 -0.89 -4.89 -11.57
CA ILE A 37 -1.25 -3.78 -10.67
C ILE A 37 -2.38 -4.19 -9.72
N PHE A 38 -3.41 -4.88 -10.23
CA PHE A 38 -4.52 -5.36 -9.41
C PHE A 38 -4.04 -6.33 -8.32
N PHE A 39 -3.20 -7.31 -8.66
CA PHE A 39 -2.64 -8.23 -7.67
C PHE A 39 -1.75 -7.53 -6.64
N THR A 40 -0.93 -6.55 -7.07
CA THR A 40 -0.15 -5.71 -6.16
C THR A 40 -1.07 -4.97 -5.18
N LEU A 41 -2.16 -4.37 -5.66
CA LEU A 41 -3.14 -3.69 -4.78
C LEU A 41 -3.79 -4.65 -3.77
N GLN A 42 -4.07 -5.90 -4.14
CA GLN A 42 -4.61 -6.87 -3.18
C GLN A 42 -3.58 -7.26 -2.11
N ALA A 43 -2.32 -7.46 -2.48
CA ALA A 43 -1.25 -7.72 -1.53
C ALA A 43 -1.08 -6.55 -0.54
N LEU A 44 -1.08 -5.31 -1.06
CA LEU A 44 -0.98 -4.10 -0.21
C LEU A 44 -2.20 -3.94 0.71
N ARG A 45 -3.41 -4.32 0.27
CA ARG A 45 -4.61 -4.32 1.13
C ARG A 45 -4.51 -5.33 2.27
N ALA A 46 -4.09 -6.56 1.97
CA ALA A 46 -3.87 -7.57 3.00
C ALA A 46 -2.81 -7.10 4.01
N ALA A 47 -1.70 -6.54 3.54
CA ALA A 47 -0.65 -6.00 4.40
C ALA A 47 -1.12 -4.83 5.28
N ALA A 48 -1.85 -3.87 4.71
CA ALA A 48 -2.41 -2.76 5.46
C ALA A 48 -3.44 -3.22 6.51
N GLN A 49 -4.26 -4.22 6.16
CA GLN A 49 -5.21 -4.83 7.07
C GLN A 49 -4.51 -5.56 8.21
N GLU A 50 -3.45 -6.33 7.95
CA GLU A 50 -2.66 -7.00 8.98
C GLU A 50 -2.03 -6.00 9.95
N GLY A 51 -1.39 -4.94 9.42
CA GLY A 51 -0.81 -3.87 10.24
C GLY A 51 -1.86 -3.14 11.08
N ALA A 52 -3.02 -2.83 10.51
CA ALA A 52 -4.10 -2.17 11.24
C ALA A 52 -4.77 -3.10 12.26
N THR A 53 -4.90 -4.39 11.95
CA THR A 53 -5.46 -5.40 12.87
C THR A 53 -4.57 -5.55 14.08
N TYR A 54 -3.28 -5.77 13.87
CA TYR A 54 -2.31 -5.85 14.95
C TYR A 54 -2.27 -4.54 15.76
N GLY A 55 -2.12 -3.41 15.08
CA GLY A 55 -2.02 -2.11 15.73
C GLY A 55 -3.34 -1.59 16.33
N SER A 56 -4.47 -2.28 16.12
CA SER A 56 -5.70 -1.97 16.85
C SER A 56 -5.60 -2.33 18.34
N TYR A 57 -4.61 -3.14 18.74
CA TYR A 57 -4.37 -3.54 20.12
C TYR A 57 -3.13 -2.80 20.67
N PRO A 58 -3.32 -1.72 21.45
CA PRO A 58 -2.20 -0.96 21.99
C PRO A 58 -1.52 -1.69 23.15
N ILE A 59 -0.25 -1.34 23.37
CA ILE A 59 0.53 -1.81 24.52
C ILE A 59 0.44 -0.82 25.68
N ILE A 60 0.38 -1.36 26.89
CA ILE A 60 0.43 -0.59 28.13
C ILE A 60 1.89 -0.43 28.53
N VAL A 61 2.30 0.80 28.79
CA VAL A 61 3.65 1.09 29.30
C VAL A 61 3.58 1.57 30.74
N THR A 62 4.28 0.82 31.58
CA THR A 62 4.32 0.99 33.02
C THR A 62 5.70 1.48 33.44
N ASN A 63 5.76 2.43 34.37
CA ASN A 63 6.97 2.86 35.04
C ASN A 63 6.77 2.70 36.55
N SER A 64 7.64 1.94 37.22
CA SER A 64 7.54 1.64 38.66
C SER A 64 6.15 1.17 39.12
N GLY A 65 5.48 0.33 38.32
CA GLY A 65 4.15 -0.19 38.63
C GLY A 65 2.97 0.73 38.27
N GLN A 66 3.21 1.97 37.83
CA GLN A 66 2.17 2.91 37.38
C GLN A 66 2.11 2.99 35.85
N VAL A 67 0.89 2.97 35.28
CA VAL A 67 0.70 3.13 33.84
C VAL A 67 0.95 4.58 33.43
N THR A 68 1.96 4.76 32.57
CA THR A 68 2.40 6.07 32.07
C THR A 68 1.85 6.37 30.68
N ALA A 69 1.68 5.35 29.84
CA ALA A 69 1.15 5.51 28.49
C ALA A 69 0.45 4.24 27.98
N VAL A 70 -0.49 4.43 27.06
CA VAL A 70 -1.04 3.39 26.18
C VAL A 70 -0.67 3.77 24.76
N ARG A 71 0.25 3.03 24.15
CA ARG A 71 0.88 3.40 22.86
C ARG A 71 0.76 2.26 21.85
N LEU A 72 0.99 2.58 20.58
CA LEU A 72 1.12 1.59 19.51
C LEU A 72 2.58 1.14 19.38
N ASP A 73 2.81 -0.15 19.14
CA ASP A 73 4.13 -0.66 18.76
C ASP A 73 4.31 -0.51 17.26
N TYR A 74 4.73 0.69 16.84
CA TYR A 74 4.91 1.04 15.43
C TYR A 74 5.94 0.14 14.72
N GLN A 75 6.97 -0.33 15.43
CA GLN A 75 7.99 -1.21 14.85
C GLN A 75 7.41 -2.59 14.54
N GLU A 76 6.64 -3.15 15.47
CA GLU A 76 5.98 -4.44 15.26
C GLU A 76 4.86 -4.33 14.21
N ILE A 77 4.09 -3.24 14.18
CA ILE A 77 3.10 -3.00 13.11
C ILE A 77 3.79 -3.00 11.74
N TYR A 78 4.92 -2.30 11.60
CA TYR A 78 5.69 -2.29 10.35
C TYR A 78 6.25 -3.67 10.00
N ARG A 79 6.75 -4.42 10.98
CA ARG A 79 7.17 -5.81 10.79
C ARG A 79 6.02 -6.66 10.25
N ARG A 80 4.84 -6.59 10.86
CA ARG A 80 3.63 -7.31 10.42
C ARG A 80 3.26 -6.99 8.97
N ILE A 81 3.32 -5.71 8.59
CA ILE A 81 3.08 -5.27 7.22
C ILE A 81 4.05 -5.95 6.24
N ARG A 82 5.35 -5.95 6.55
CA ARG A 82 6.38 -6.53 5.67
C ARG A 82 6.21 -8.02 5.45
N PHE A 83 5.89 -8.75 6.52
CA PHE A 83 5.76 -10.21 6.50
C PHE A 83 4.34 -10.68 6.12
N ALA A 84 3.39 -9.78 5.85
CA ALA A 84 2.03 -10.15 5.45
C ALA A 84 1.97 -10.96 4.15
N GLY A 85 2.98 -10.81 3.27
CA GLY A 85 3.13 -11.59 2.04
C GLY A 85 3.96 -12.88 2.20
N GLY A 86 4.43 -13.18 3.41
CA GLY A 86 5.35 -14.29 3.72
C GLY A 86 6.79 -13.84 4.02
N ASP A 87 7.66 -14.82 4.29
CA ASP A 87 9.04 -14.60 4.77
C ASP A 87 10.07 -14.36 3.67
N ARG A 88 9.63 -14.30 2.42
CA ARG A 88 10.49 -14.05 1.26
C ARG A 88 9.93 -12.87 0.48
N PRO A 89 10.79 -12.08 -0.19
CA PRO A 89 10.38 -11.10 -1.18
C PRO A 89 9.90 -11.84 -2.45
N SER A 90 8.89 -12.68 -2.30
CA SER A 90 8.32 -13.52 -3.34
C SER A 90 6.86 -13.12 -3.53
N GLY A 91 6.52 -12.70 -4.74
CA GLY A 91 5.16 -12.28 -5.08
C GLY A 91 5.16 -11.15 -6.11
N ILE A 92 3.96 -10.72 -6.49
CA ILE A 92 3.74 -9.62 -7.44
C ILE A 92 3.96 -8.25 -6.75
N ALA A 93 3.99 -8.20 -5.42
CA ALA A 93 4.38 -7.04 -4.61
C ALA A 93 5.54 -7.41 -3.70
N ASN A 94 6.62 -6.64 -3.72
CA ASN A 94 7.74 -6.83 -2.78
C ASN A 94 7.55 -5.94 -1.54
N LEU A 95 6.96 -6.48 -0.47
CA LEU A 95 6.74 -5.71 0.77
C LEU A 95 8.03 -5.41 1.55
N PHE A 96 9.16 -5.99 1.14
CA PHE A 96 10.49 -5.69 1.68
C PHE A 96 11.16 -4.52 0.95
N ASP A 97 10.64 -4.10 -0.21
CA ASP A 97 11.16 -3.01 -1.06
C ASP A 97 9.97 -2.24 -1.67
N LEU A 98 9.30 -1.43 -0.85
CA LEU A 98 8.15 -0.63 -1.23
C LEU A 98 8.54 0.55 -2.13
N ASN A 99 9.76 1.05 -1.96
CA ASN A 99 10.27 2.19 -2.72
C ASN A 99 10.89 1.77 -4.07
N GLY A 100 11.08 0.47 -4.32
CA GLY A 100 11.58 -0.10 -5.57
C GLY A 100 13.07 0.19 -5.83
N ASP A 101 13.86 0.54 -4.82
CA ASP A 101 15.29 0.85 -4.99
C ASP A 101 16.18 -0.40 -5.06
N GLY A 102 15.61 -1.59 -4.84
CA GLY A 102 16.30 -2.88 -4.86
C GLY A 102 17.03 -3.22 -3.56
N ILE A 103 16.87 -2.39 -2.52
CA ILE A 103 17.42 -2.57 -1.18
C ILE A 103 16.27 -2.92 -0.24
N ASP A 104 16.54 -3.75 0.76
CA ASP A 104 15.56 -4.01 1.80
C ASP A 104 15.29 -2.76 2.66
N ASP A 105 14.02 -2.40 2.80
CA ASP A 105 13.52 -1.23 3.54
C ASP A 105 13.69 -1.31 5.08
N ALA A 106 14.18 -2.42 5.67
CA ALA A 106 14.00 -2.73 7.11
C ALA A 106 14.57 -1.67 8.06
N GLY A 107 15.58 -0.93 7.60
CA GLY A 107 16.21 0.17 8.34
C GLY A 107 16.14 1.51 7.60
N GLN A 108 15.30 1.64 6.57
CA GLN A 108 15.21 2.86 5.78
C GLN A 108 14.18 3.83 6.38
N ASP A 109 14.66 4.86 7.09
CA ASP A 109 13.80 5.92 7.66
C ASP A 109 12.96 6.68 6.62
N ALA A 110 13.42 6.70 5.36
CA ALA A 110 12.69 7.29 4.24
C ALA A 110 11.43 6.47 3.86
N VAL A 111 11.42 5.17 4.16
CA VAL A 111 10.29 4.26 3.93
C VAL A 111 9.41 4.24 5.15
N PHE A 112 10.00 4.00 6.32
CA PHE A 112 9.29 3.99 7.58
C PHE A 112 10.21 4.34 8.74
N ASN A 113 9.77 5.26 9.60
CA ASN A 113 10.47 5.63 10.82
C ASN A 113 9.52 5.50 12.01
N ALA A 114 9.77 4.55 12.92
CA ALA A 114 8.93 4.32 14.08
C ALA A 114 8.87 5.51 15.07
N ARG A 115 9.84 6.43 15.02
CA ARG A 115 9.85 7.68 15.81
C ARG A 115 9.02 8.79 15.16
N ASN A 116 8.78 8.70 13.85
CA ASN A 116 7.90 9.59 13.11
C ASN A 116 6.97 8.77 12.19
N PRO A 117 6.09 7.93 12.77
CA PRO A 117 5.31 6.94 12.02
C PRO A 117 4.27 7.56 11.09
N ALA A 118 3.89 8.82 11.34
CA ALA A 118 2.95 9.59 10.53
C ALA A 118 3.65 10.45 9.45
N ASN A 119 4.92 10.20 9.14
CA ASN A 119 5.65 10.97 8.11
C ASN A 119 4.92 10.90 6.75
N PRO A 120 4.41 12.04 6.23
CA PRO A 120 3.65 12.05 4.98
C PRO A 120 4.50 11.72 3.75
N ASN A 121 5.83 11.73 3.85
CA ASN A 121 6.75 11.37 2.77
C ASN A 121 7.14 9.89 2.78
N GLY A 122 6.78 9.15 3.83
CA GLY A 122 7.07 7.72 3.94
C GLY A 122 6.28 6.85 2.95
N PHE A 123 6.71 5.60 2.84
CA PHE A 123 6.00 4.55 2.12
C PHE A 123 5.03 3.79 3.03
N VAL A 124 5.37 3.64 4.31
CA VAL A 124 4.42 3.20 5.33
C VAL A 124 4.12 4.37 6.25
N ILE A 125 2.84 4.66 6.43
CA ILE A 125 2.34 5.75 7.28
C ILE A 125 1.35 5.12 8.25
N ILE A 126 1.62 5.27 9.54
CA ILE A 126 0.77 4.72 10.61
C ILE A 126 0.36 5.89 11.50
N GLU A 127 -0.95 6.12 11.53
CA GLU A 127 -1.57 7.20 12.28
C GLU A 127 -2.52 6.62 13.34
N ASN A 128 -2.68 7.33 14.46
CA ASN A 128 -3.72 7.05 15.46
C ASN A 128 -4.74 8.19 15.53
N PRO A 129 -5.53 8.43 14.46
CA PRO A 129 -6.37 9.60 14.40
C PRO A 129 -7.60 9.47 15.30
N LYS A 130 -8.14 10.63 15.71
CA LYS A 130 -9.27 10.75 16.63
C LYS A 130 -10.56 11.11 15.90
N GLY A 131 -11.68 10.55 16.33
CA GLY A 131 -13.02 10.95 15.88
C GLY A 131 -14.11 9.91 16.13
N PRO A 132 -15.38 10.33 16.13
CA PRO A 132 -16.51 9.45 16.40
C PRO A 132 -16.80 8.45 15.27
N ASN A 133 -16.34 8.73 14.06
CA ASN A 133 -16.50 7.86 12.90
C ASN A 133 -15.26 7.93 12.00
N PRO A 134 -14.98 6.90 11.18
CA PRO A 134 -13.76 6.84 10.38
C PRO A 134 -13.76 7.78 9.17
N ALA A 135 -14.91 8.37 8.81
CA ALA A 135 -15.03 9.31 7.70
C ALA A 135 -14.55 10.73 8.08
N ASN A 136 -14.72 11.13 9.34
CA ASN A 136 -14.39 12.46 9.86
C ASN A 136 -13.38 12.38 11.01
N LEU A 137 -12.17 11.95 10.68
CA LEU A 137 -11.08 11.84 11.65
C LEU A 137 -10.19 13.09 11.61
N SER A 138 -9.89 13.66 12.78
CA SER A 138 -9.04 14.83 12.91
C SER A 138 -8.23 14.80 14.21
N GLY A 139 -6.99 15.26 14.15
CA GLY A 139 -6.07 15.21 15.28
C GLY A 139 -5.58 13.79 15.60
N THR A 140 -4.89 13.67 16.74
CA THR A 140 -4.19 12.46 17.16
C THR A 140 -4.66 12.07 18.55
N CYS A 141 -4.92 10.78 18.77
CA CYS A 141 -5.34 10.31 20.09
C CYS A 141 -4.20 10.44 21.12
N ALA A 142 -4.52 11.03 22.28
CA ALA A 142 -3.58 11.15 23.38
C ALA A 142 -3.22 9.76 23.95
N THR A 143 -1.92 9.50 24.15
CA THR A 143 -1.39 8.22 24.64
C THR A 143 -1.03 8.24 26.12
N THR A 144 -0.76 9.43 26.68
CA THR A 144 -0.22 9.60 28.05
C THR A 144 -1.22 10.18 29.04
N THR A 145 -2.25 10.89 28.57
CA THR A 145 -3.20 11.63 29.43
C THR A 145 -4.20 10.67 30.09
N PRO A 146 -4.27 10.61 31.43
CA PRO A 146 -5.20 9.72 32.14
C PRO A 146 -6.66 9.96 31.76
N ARG A 147 -7.44 8.88 31.62
CA ARG A 147 -8.87 8.92 31.25
C ARG A 147 -9.20 9.70 29.97
N VAL A 148 -8.25 9.82 29.04
CA VAL A 148 -8.45 10.44 27.73
C VAL A 148 -8.01 9.49 26.62
N ASP A 149 -8.78 9.44 25.53
CA ASP A 149 -8.44 8.76 24.28
C ASP A 149 -7.91 7.32 24.49
N MET A 150 -6.62 7.05 24.21
CA MET A 150 -6.02 5.72 24.33
C MET A 150 -6.08 5.17 25.76
N ARG A 151 -6.10 6.06 26.77
CA ARG A 151 -6.21 5.75 28.20
C ARG A 151 -7.65 5.76 28.73
N ASN A 152 -8.63 5.94 27.84
CA ASN A 152 -10.05 5.78 28.13
C ASN A 152 -10.65 4.72 27.20
N ALA A 153 -10.17 3.48 27.31
CA ALA A 153 -10.54 2.35 26.46
C ALA A 153 -10.31 2.57 24.94
N GLY A 154 -9.54 3.57 24.53
CA GLY A 154 -9.34 3.89 23.11
C GLY A 154 -10.63 4.36 22.42
N GLN A 155 -11.60 4.86 23.19
CA GLN A 155 -12.86 5.35 22.62
C GLN A 155 -12.59 6.45 21.60
N ASN A 156 -13.25 6.36 20.44
CA ASN A 156 -13.08 7.30 19.32
C ASN A 156 -11.63 7.39 18.78
N CYS A 157 -10.81 6.38 19.06
CA CYS A 157 -9.48 6.26 18.48
C CYS A 157 -9.46 5.20 17.40
N TRP A 158 -8.77 5.51 16.32
CA TRP A 158 -8.62 4.64 15.17
C TRP A 158 -7.15 4.44 14.90
N ILE A 159 -6.80 3.34 14.28
CA ILE A 159 -5.51 3.15 13.63
C ILE A 159 -5.73 3.24 12.12
N ARG A 160 -4.94 4.07 11.45
CA ARG A 160 -4.94 4.19 10.00
C ARG A 160 -3.56 3.82 9.48
N VAL A 161 -3.52 2.78 8.67
CA VAL A 161 -2.32 2.29 8.01
C VAL A 161 -2.43 2.61 6.53
N THR A 162 -1.52 3.43 6.03
CA THR A 162 -1.38 3.74 4.60
C THR A 162 -0.09 3.16 4.10
N ILE A 163 -0.17 2.38 3.02
CA ILE A 163 1.00 1.81 2.34
C ILE A 163 1.04 2.40 0.93
N ARG A 164 2.22 2.87 0.54
CA ARG A 164 2.57 3.27 -0.81
C ARG A 164 3.52 2.25 -1.40
N TYR A 165 3.45 2.07 -2.70
CA TYR A 165 4.31 1.16 -3.43
C TYR A 165 4.69 1.78 -4.76
N ARG A 166 5.99 1.84 -5.06
CA ARG A 166 6.49 2.30 -6.35
C ARG A 166 6.43 1.16 -7.35
N TYR A 167 5.37 1.13 -8.13
CA TYR A 167 5.15 0.12 -9.14
C TYR A 167 5.86 0.48 -10.44
N ARG A 168 6.68 -0.43 -10.98
CA ARG A 168 7.31 -0.31 -12.30
C ARG A 168 6.47 -1.03 -13.33
N LEU A 169 6.05 -0.33 -14.37
CA LEU A 169 5.31 -0.94 -15.48
C LEU A 169 6.21 -1.97 -16.17
N PHE A 170 5.68 -3.18 -16.40
CA PHE A 170 6.42 -4.20 -17.12
C PHE A 170 6.54 -3.81 -18.60
N PHE A 171 5.48 -3.23 -19.16
CA PHE A 171 5.53 -2.70 -20.50
C PHE A 171 5.34 -1.18 -20.60
N PRO A 172 6.36 -0.42 -21.03
CA PRO A 172 6.26 1.03 -21.16
C PRO A 172 5.59 1.42 -22.49
N PHE A 173 4.27 1.27 -22.61
CA PHE A 173 3.56 1.55 -23.88
C PHE A 173 3.12 3.00 -24.12
N ALA A 174 3.58 3.98 -23.34
CA ALA A 174 3.51 5.38 -23.74
C ALA A 174 4.57 6.25 -23.03
N PRO A 175 5.16 7.25 -23.72
CA PRO A 175 5.96 8.30 -23.07
C PRO A 175 5.13 9.27 -22.20
N ALA A 176 3.80 9.11 -22.15
CA ALA A 176 2.88 9.95 -21.37
C ALA A 176 2.65 9.44 -19.93
N PHE A 177 2.81 8.14 -19.69
CA PHE A 177 2.77 7.56 -18.34
C PHE A 177 4.23 7.30 -17.96
N GLY A 178 4.71 7.92 -16.88
CA GLY A 178 6.07 7.67 -16.39
C GLY A 178 6.34 6.16 -16.24
N ARG A 179 7.61 5.77 -16.23
CA ARG A 179 8.01 4.35 -16.09
C ARG A 179 7.52 3.71 -14.78
N GLU A 180 7.08 4.54 -13.84
CA GLU A 180 6.68 4.17 -12.49
C GLU A 180 5.41 4.91 -12.09
N ILE A 181 4.54 4.23 -11.33
CA ILE A 181 3.35 4.79 -10.71
C ILE A 181 3.36 4.48 -9.21
N ILE A 182 2.82 5.39 -8.39
CA ILE A 182 2.67 5.16 -6.95
C ILE A 182 1.28 4.58 -6.69
N LEU A 183 1.25 3.32 -6.26
CA LEU A 183 0.05 2.70 -5.74
C LEU A 183 -0.11 3.08 -4.27
N ARG A 184 -1.33 3.38 -3.84
CA ARG A 184 -1.63 3.75 -2.44
C ARG A 184 -2.84 2.99 -1.94
N VAL A 185 -2.68 2.33 -0.80
CA VAL A 185 -3.75 1.65 -0.08
C VAL A 185 -3.84 2.22 1.33
N THR A 186 -5.06 2.31 1.87
CA THR A 186 -5.28 2.74 3.24
C THR A 186 -6.32 1.85 3.89
N HIS A 187 -6.01 1.37 5.10
CA HIS A 187 -6.92 0.60 5.92
C HIS A 187 -7.08 1.30 7.27
N THR A 188 -8.31 1.37 7.79
CA THR A 188 -8.61 2.05 9.06
C THR A 188 -9.43 1.11 9.94
N MET A 189 -9.03 0.97 11.20
CA MET A 189 -9.68 0.07 12.17
C MET A 189 -9.84 0.77 13.52
N PRO A 190 -10.93 0.52 14.29
CA PRO A 190 -11.06 1.11 15.62
C PRO A 190 -10.02 0.50 16.56
N ILE A 191 -9.42 1.31 17.42
CA ILE A 191 -8.50 0.86 18.46
C ILE A 191 -9.31 0.21 19.59
N ARG A 192 -8.84 -0.93 20.07
CA ARG A 192 -9.45 -1.75 21.12
C ARG A 192 -8.51 -1.80 22.31
N SER A 193 -8.49 -0.73 23.11
CA SER A 193 -7.78 -0.71 24.39
C SER A 193 -8.68 -1.23 25.50
N GLN A 194 -8.19 -2.18 26.30
CA GLN A 194 -8.90 -2.64 27.51
C GLN A 194 -8.57 -1.76 28.72
N PHE A 195 -7.64 -0.81 28.58
CA PHE A 195 -7.17 0.01 29.69
C PHE A 195 -8.05 1.26 29.88
N VAL A 196 -8.49 1.47 31.11
CA VAL A 196 -9.16 2.69 31.58
C VAL A 196 -8.44 3.16 32.83
N GLY A 197 -7.83 4.35 32.80
CA GLY A 197 -7.06 4.86 33.94
C GLY A 197 -6.49 6.24 33.77
#